data_AF-A0AAN8IQC0-F1
#
_entry.id   AF-A0AAN8IQC0-F1
#
_cell.length_a   1.000
_cell.length_b   1.000
_cell.length_c   1.000
_cell.angle_alpha   90.00
_cell.angle_beta   90.00
_cell.angle_gamma   90.00
#
_symmetry.space_group_name_H-M   'P 1'
#
loop_
_entity.id
_entity.type
_entity.pdbx_description
1 polymer ?
#
loop_
_entity_poly.entity_id
_entity_poly.type
_entity_poly.pdbx_seq_one_letter_code
_entity_poly.pdbx_strand_id
1 'polypeptide(L)'
;MSRVLLLVAFSALAVYAGPLHSRSLFGHPSPPPCGLPPFIDDLPEDAQEKLKEIWKNWKEGEKCYHEQGLTRELMDSLPKDIRRKIHKDAFLPPVVRKAPADVQDQFRKLINDKSISLEDKPKKIHELAQKVLTGDLLKEFNEFYKKIEEKNKELDEKADKLSPEAKEAYDKISKLEKEKHEIMSSLSESAQEELFEIYKARYGKRPKKL
;
A
#
# COMPACT_ATOMS: atom_id res chain seq x y z
N MET A 1 6.31 -45.70 26.66
CA MET A 1 5.36 -45.15 25.67
C MET A 1 5.43 -43.63 25.77
N SER A 2 6.36 -43.01 25.03
CA SER A 2 6.72 -41.61 25.19
C SER A 2 5.97 -40.75 24.19
N ARG A 3 5.28 -39.72 24.69
CA ARG A 3 4.46 -38.78 23.93
C ARG A 3 5.36 -37.89 23.08
N VAL A 4 5.14 -37.89 21.77
CA VAL A 4 5.77 -36.99 20.80
C VAL A 4 5.22 -35.59 21.02
N LEU A 5 6.08 -34.66 21.44
CA LEU A 5 5.81 -33.23 21.47
C LEU A 5 5.99 -32.67 20.05
N LEU A 6 4.87 -32.41 19.37
CA LEU A 6 4.82 -31.60 18.16
C LEU A 6 5.07 -30.13 18.54
N LEU A 7 6.31 -29.67 18.38
CA LEU A 7 6.63 -28.25 18.37
C LEU A 7 6.17 -27.68 17.03
N VAL A 8 4.96 -27.10 17.01
CA VAL A 8 4.53 -26.21 15.93
C VAL A 8 5.27 -24.89 16.14
N ALA A 9 6.41 -24.74 15.49
CA ALA A 9 7.09 -23.46 15.35
C ALA A 9 6.23 -22.56 14.45
N PHE A 10 5.36 -21.74 15.06
CA PHE A 10 4.81 -20.57 14.40
C PHE A 10 5.96 -19.58 14.21
N SER A 11 6.68 -19.70 13.10
CA SER A 11 7.48 -18.59 12.60
C SER A 11 6.51 -17.46 12.28
N ALA A 12 6.62 -16.39 13.06
CA ALA A 12 5.97 -15.12 12.79
C ALA A 12 6.48 -14.59 11.45
N LEU A 13 5.83 -14.97 10.35
CA LEU A 13 5.90 -14.24 9.10
C LEU A 13 5.15 -12.94 9.34
N ALA A 14 5.89 -11.90 9.75
CA ALA A 14 5.45 -10.53 9.65
C ALA A 14 4.87 -10.34 8.24
N VAL A 15 3.56 -10.11 8.18
CA VAL A 15 2.82 -9.88 6.94
C VAL A 15 3.33 -8.58 6.35
N TYR A 16 4.32 -8.69 5.46
CA TYR A 16 4.71 -7.60 4.58
C TYR A 16 3.53 -7.34 3.64
N ALA A 17 2.66 -6.42 4.02
CA ALA A 17 1.67 -5.84 3.13
C ALA A 17 2.41 -5.13 1.99
N GLY A 18 2.59 -5.84 0.87
CA GLY A 18 3.11 -5.26 -0.36
C GLY A 18 2.24 -4.08 -0.84
N PRO A 19 2.81 -3.13 -1.61
CA PRO A 19 2.18 -1.88 -1.99
C PRO A 19 1.27 -2.09 -3.20
N LEU A 20 0.18 -2.80 -2.99
CA LEU A 20 -1.08 -2.49 -3.66
C LEU A 20 -2.03 -2.39 -2.49
N HIS A 21 -2.55 -1.19 -2.23
CA HIS A 21 -3.58 -0.99 -1.22
C HIS A 21 -4.62 -2.10 -1.40
N SER A 22 -4.60 -3.09 -0.50
CA SER A 22 -5.68 -4.06 -0.36
C SER A 22 -6.87 -3.21 0.07
N ARG A 23 -7.59 -2.68 -0.92
CA ARG A 23 -8.88 -2.06 -0.67
C ARG A 23 -9.75 -3.23 -0.28
N SER A 24 -10.08 -3.28 1.01
CA SER A 24 -11.04 -4.23 1.55
C SER A 24 -12.31 -4.16 0.70
N LEU A 25 -12.93 -5.33 0.46
CA LEU A 25 -14.24 -5.48 -0.17
C LEU A 25 -15.33 -4.55 0.45
N PHE A 26 -15.08 -4.00 1.64
CA PHE A 26 -15.95 -3.09 2.39
C PHE A 26 -15.64 -1.59 2.21
N GLY A 27 -14.92 -1.19 1.15
CA GLY A 27 -14.85 0.20 0.70
C GLY A 27 -14.08 1.18 1.61
N HIS A 28 -13.60 0.73 2.76
CA HIS A 28 -12.63 1.44 3.58
C HIS A 28 -11.25 0.79 3.41
N PRO A 29 -10.17 1.58 3.23
CA PRO A 29 -8.83 1.04 3.33
C PRO A 29 -8.71 0.31 4.66
N SER A 30 -8.13 -0.89 4.68
CA SER A 30 -7.76 -1.52 5.95
C SER A 30 -6.94 -0.51 6.77
N PRO A 31 -7.17 -0.42 8.09
CA PRO A 31 -6.37 0.47 8.91
C PRO A 31 -4.89 0.16 8.68
N PRO A 32 -4.01 1.18 8.66
CA PRO A 32 -2.59 0.93 8.50
C PRO A 32 -2.11 -0.06 9.57
N PRO A 33 -1.07 -0.87 9.30
CA PRO A 33 -0.51 -1.73 10.32
C PRO A 33 -0.05 -0.90 11.52
N CYS A 34 -0.10 -1.47 12.72
CA CYS A 34 0.51 -0.85 13.88
C CYS A 34 2.03 -0.89 13.76
N GLY A 35 2.69 0.21 14.12
CA GLY A 35 4.14 0.38 14.07
C GLY A 35 4.54 1.62 13.29
N LEU A 36 5.84 1.87 13.27
CA LEU A 36 6.42 3.01 12.57
C LEU A 36 6.10 2.93 11.07
N PRO A 37 5.60 4.01 10.44
CA PRO A 37 5.26 3.97 9.01
C PRO A 37 6.47 3.65 8.12
N PRO A 38 6.30 2.85 7.05
CA PRO A 38 7.39 2.41 6.18
C PRO A 38 7.96 3.52 5.26
N PHE A 39 7.41 4.73 5.33
CA PHE A 39 7.83 5.90 4.56
C PHE A 39 8.52 6.95 5.44
N ILE A 40 8.92 6.60 6.68
CA ILE A 40 9.52 7.57 7.60
C ILE A 40 10.73 8.28 6.98
N ASP A 41 11.57 7.57 6.25
CA ASP A 41 12.78 8.12 5.64
C ASP A 41 12.48 9.12 4.50
N ASP A 42 11.24 9.16 4.00
CA ASP A 42 10.78 10.10 2.97
C ASP A 42 10.33 11.45 3.57
N LEU A 43 10.26 11.55 4.90
CA LEU A 43 9.82 12.75 5.61
C LEU A 43 10.98 13.71 5.93
N PRO A 44 10.71 15.01 6.11
CA PRO A 44 11.66 15.94 6.70
C PRO A 44 12.09 15.49 8.11
N GLU A 45 13.33 15.79 8.51
CA GLU A 45 13.92 15.35 9.78
C GLU A 45 13.03 15.67 10.99
N ASP A 46 12.42 16.86 11.04
CA ASP A 46 11.53 17.26 12.13
C ASP A 46 10.27 16.39 12.23
N ALA A 47 9.73 15.96 11.09
CA ALA A 47 8.59 15.06 11.04
C ALA A 47 8.99 13.61 11.36
N GLN A 48 10.20 13.19 10.98
CA GLN A 48 10.73 11.88 11.37
C GLN A 48 10.88 11.77 12.89
N GLU A 49 11.44 12.79 13.53
CA GLU A 49 11.61 12.83 14.99
C GLU A 49 10.27 12.77 15.71
N LYS A 50 9.29 13.58 15.28
CA LYS A 50 7.93 13.55 15.83
C LYS A 50 7.26 12.19 15.66
N LEU A 51 7.42 11.52 14.51
CA LEU A 51 6.92 10.16 14.35
C LEU A 51 7.59 9.16 15.29
N LYS A 52 8.92 9.21 15.40
CA LYS A 52 9.66 8.35 16.34
C LYS A 52 9.19 8.58 17.78
N GLU A 53 8.87 9.81 18.14
CA GLU A 53 8.33 10.15 19.45
C GLU A 53 6.92 9.59 19.67
N ILE A 54 6.00 9.77 18.69
CA ILE A 54 4.63 9.22 18.74
C ILE A 54 4.64 7.71 18.99
N TRP A 55 5.52 6.99 18.30
CA TRP A 55 5.59 5.53 18.36
C TRP A 55 6.55 4.99 19.44
N LYS A 56 7.25 5.86 20.19
CA LYS A 56 8.34 5.47 21.11
C LYS A 56 7.91 4.47 22.19
N ASN A 57 6.69 4.62 22.69
CA ASN A 57 6.19 3.83 23.83
C ASN A 57 5.27 2.68 23.40
N TRP A 58 4.95 2.58 22.10
CA TRP A 58 4.06 1.54 21.59
C TRP A 58 4.77 0.18 21.56
N LYS A 59 4.05 -0.88 21.91
CA LYS A 59 4.55 -2.25 21.93
C LYS A 59 3.77 -3.16 20.99
N GLU A 60 4.47 -4.11 20.40
CA GLU A 60 3.86 -5.10 19.52
C GLU A 60 2.75 -5.88 20.25
N GLY A 61 1.59 -5.98 19.62
CA GLY A 61 0.38 -6.59 20.20
C GLY A 61 -0.57 -5.61 20.90
N GLU A 62 -0.16 -4.38 21.19
CA GLU A 62 -1.03 -3.35 21.73
C GLU A 62 -1.83 -2.62 20.64
N LYS A 63 -3.02 -2.12 21.00
CA LYS A 63 -3.85 -1.31 20.10
C LYS A 63 -3.16 0.03 19.84
N CYS A 64 -2.99 0.41 18.58
CA CYS A 64 -2.25 1.60 18.18
C CYS A 64 -3.14 2.78 17.70
N TYR A 65 -4.42 2.82 18.09
CA TYR A 65 -5.35 3.83 17.57
C TYR A 65 -4.95 5.26 17.89
N HIS A 66 -4.29 5.46 19.02
CA HIS A 66 -3.84 6.79 19.46
C HIS A 66 -2.66 7.26 18.60
N GLU A 67 -1.66 6.41 18.44
CA GLU A 67 -0.44 6.62 17.65
C GLU A 67 -0.78 6.83 16.18
N GLN A 68 -1.72 6.05 15.65
CA GLN A 68 -2.27 6.25 14.30
C GLN A 68 -2.99 7.58 14.15
N GLY A 69 -3.76 7.99 15.17
CA GLY A 69 -4.42 9.29 15.21
C GLY A 69 -3.42 10.45 15.17
N LEU A 70 -2.40 10.41 16.02
CA LEU A 70 -1.33 11.41 16.08
C LEU A 70 -0.49 11.42 14.79
N THR A 71 -0.19 10.24 14.24
CA THR A 71 0.49 10.10 12.94
C THR A 71 -0.33 10.79 11.86
N ARG A 72 -1.65 10.58 11.82
CA ARG A 72 -2.52 11.25 10.85
C ARG A 72 -2.50 12.77 11.01
N GLU A 73 -2.56 13.28 12.24
CA GLU A 73 -2.54 14.73 12.50
C GLU A 73 -1.20 15.36 12.09
N LEU A 74 -0.09 14.68 12.38
CA LEU A 74 1.23 15.09 11.90
C LEU A 74 1.27 15.11 10.36
N MET A 75 0.81 14.03 9.72
CA MET A 75 0.77 13.95 8.25
C MET A 75 -0.08 15.06 7.66
N ASP A 76 -1.27 15.33 8.21
CA ASP A 76 -2.17 16.39 7.73
C ASP A 76 -1.58 17.80 7.91
N SER A 77 -0.72 18.01 8.91
CA SER A 77 -0.01 19.28 9.15
C SER A 77 1.13 19.56 8.16
N LEU A 78 1.61 18.53 7.44
CA LEU A 78 2.73 18.70 6.52
C LEU A 78 2.34 19.54 5.30
N PRO A 79 3.28 20.34 4.75
CA PRO A 79 3.10 21.04 3.49
C PRO A 79 2.57 20.14 2.37
N LYS A 80 1.70 20.69 1.50
CA LYS A 80 0.98 19.93 0.46
C LYS A 80 1.94 19.22 -0.51
N ASP A 81 3.04 19.88 -0.85
CA ASP A 81 4.10 19.36 -1.71
C ASP A 81 4.82 18.16 -1.10
N ILE A 82 5.11 18.19 0.20
CA ILE A 82 5.71 17.06 0.95
C ILE A 82 4.73 15.89 0.98
N ARG A 83 3.46 16.13 1.34
CA ARG A 83 2.42 15.09 1.31
C ARG A 83 2.28 14.45 -0.07
N ARG A 84 2.29 15.26 -1.13
CA ARG A 84 2.21 14.78 -2.51
C ARG A 84 3.42 13.92 -2.88
N LYS A 85 4.63 14.29 -2.44
CA LYS A 85 5.85 13.49 -2.67
C LYS A 85 5.72 12.10 -2.06
N ILE A 86 5.29 12.02 -0.80
CA ILE A 86 5.08 10.76 -0.08
C ILE A 86 4.05 9.89 -0.81
N HIS A 87 2.93 10.47 -1.26
CA HIS A 87 1.92 9.73 -2.04
C HIS A 87 2.42 9.30 -3.42
N LYS A 88 3.27 10.10 -4.07
CA LYS A 88 3.86 9.77 -5.38
C LYS A 88 4.84 8.60 -5.28
N ASP A 89 5.63 8.55 -4.21
CA ASP A 89 6.61 7.49 -3.97
C ASP A 89 6.01 6.23 -3.30
N ALA A 90 4.79 6.34 -2.74
CA ALA A 90 4.06 5.22 -2.15
C ALA A 90 3.84 4.04 -3.11
N PHE A 91 3.74 4.30 -4.42
CA PHE A 91 3.52 3.27 -5.43
C PHE A 91 4.82 2.68 -6.01
N LEU A 92 5.98 3.25 -5.68
CA LEU A 92 7.27 2.71 -6.10
C LEU A 92 7.63 1.50 -5.23
N PRO A 93 7.94 0.31 -5.80
CA PRO A 93 8.36 -0.84 -5.02
C PRO A 93 9.52 -0.50 -4.08
N PRO A 94 9.51 -0.95 -2.81
CA PRO A 94 10.56 -0.60 -1.85
C PRO A 94 11.97 -0.90 -2.34
N VAL A 95 12.16 -1.99 -3.08
CA VAL A 95 13.45 -2.36 -3.69
C VAL A 95 13.92 -1.30 -4.68
N VAL A 96 13.02 -0.75 -5.49
CA VAL A 96 13.34 0.27 -6.50
C VAL A 96 13.71 1.60 -5.87
N ARG A 97 13.24 1.92 -4.65
CA ARG A 97 13.63 3.15 -3.93
C ARG A 97 15.12 3.22 -3.61
N LYS A 98 15.80 2.07 -3.56
CA LYS A 98 17.26 2.00 -3.37
C LYS A 98 18.05 2.23 -4.66
N ALA A 99 17.39 2.21 -5.82
CA ALA A 99 18.04 2.41 -7.10
C ALA A 99 18.38 3.90 -7.34
N PRO A 100 19.32 4.21 -8.26
CA PRO A 100 19.59 5.57 -8.71
C PRO A 100 18.33 6.32 -9.18
N ALA A 101 18.33 7.65 -9.05
CA ALA A 101 17.14 8.48 -9.31
C ALA A 101 16.62 8.36 -10.76
N ASP A 102 17.52 8.22 -11.72
CA ASP A 102 17.20 8.01 -13.13
C ASP A 102 16.46 6.68 -13.36
N VAL A 103 16.85 5.62 -12.65
CA VAL A 103 16.15 4.34 -12.67
C VAL A 103 14.78 4.48 -12.03
N GLN A 104 14.70 5.10 -10.85
CA GLN A 104 13.40 5.33 -10.17
C GLN A 104 12.42 6.09 -11.06
N ASP A 105 12.88 7.09 -11.80
CA ASP A 105 12.04 7.88 -12.70
C ASP A 105 11.49 7.08 -13.88
N GLN A 106 12.22 6.07 -14.38
CA GLN A 106 11.69 5.15 -15.38
C GLN A 106 10.50 4.36 -14.84
N PHE A 107 10.60 3.84 -13.61
CA PHE A 107 9.48 3.17 -12.95
C PHE A 107 8.33 4.12 -12.68
N ARG A 108 8.59 5.35 -12.19
CA ARG A 108 7.54 6.35 -11.96
C ARG A 108 6.78 6.68 -13.24
N LYS A 109 7.48 6.84 -14.37
CA LYS A 109 6.84 7.09 -15.67
C LYS A 109 5.92 5.93 -16.05
N LEU A 110 6.39 4.70 -15.93
CA LEU A 110 5.61 3.51 -16.26
C LEU A 110 4.38 3.33 -15.35
N ILE A 111 4.53 3.55 -14.04
CA ILE A 111 3.44 3.42 -13.06
C ILE A 111 2.36 4.48 -13.31
N ASN A 112 2.76 5.70 -13.63
CA ASN A 112 1.85 6.82 -13.87
C ASN A 112 1.32 6.87 -15.32
N ASP A 113 1.80 5.98 -16.20
CA ASP A 113 1.32 5.90 -17.58
C ASP A 113 -0.15 5.46 -17.58
N LYS A 114 -1.02 6.36 -18.03
CA LYS A 114 -2.47 6.13 -18.12
C LYS A 114 -2.85 5.26 -19.32
N SER A 115 -1.96 5.08 -20.29
CA SER A 115 -2.19 4.26 -21.48
C SER A 115 -2.07 2.75 -21.22
N ILE A 116 -1.49 2.38 -20.08
CA ILE A 116 -1.28 0.98 -19.69
C ILE A 116 -2.39 0.55 -18.74
N SER A 117 -3.05 -0.57 -19.06
CA SER A 117 -4.08 -1.15 -18.19
C SER A 117 -3.49 -1.55 -16.83
N LEU A 118 -4.29 -1.51 -15.76
CA LEU A 118 -3.85 -1.95 -14.43
C LEU A 118 -3.40 -3.42 -14.42
N GLU A 119 -3.96 -4.25 -15.27
CA GLU A 119 -3.67 -5.68 -15.37
C GLU A 119 -2.31 -5.94 -16.05
N ASP A 120 -1.94 -5.09 -17.00
CA ASP A 120 -0.67 -5.19 -17.72
C ASP A 120 0.49 -4.49 -17.01
N LYS A 121 0.21 -3.52 -16.12
CA LYS A 121 1.24 -2.77 -15.38
C LYS A 121 2.22 -3.68 -14.63
N PRO A 122 1.79 -4.70 -13.85
CA PRO A 122 2.71 -5.59 -13.15
C PRO A 122 3.73 -6.26 -14.07
N LYS A 123 3.27 -6.77 -15.22
CA LYS A 123 4.14 -7.42 -16.21
C LYS A 123 5.15 -6.44 -16.79
N LYS A 124 4.71 -5.26 -17.20
CA LYS A 124 5.61 -4.22 -17.73
C LYS A 124 6.61 -3.71 -16.69
N ILE A 125 6.21 -3.60 -15.42
CA ILE A 125 7.11 -3.23 -14.31
C ILE A 125 8.18 -4.30 -14.12
N HIS A 126 7.81 -5.58 -14.18
CA HIS A 126 8.75 -6.69 -14.12
C HIS A 126 9.73 -6.68 -15.31
N GLU A 127 9.22 -6.50 -16.54
CA GLU A 127 10.07 -6.37 -17.74
C GLU A 127 11.06 -5.21 -17.65
N LEU A 128 10.61 -4.04 -17.16
CA LEU A 128 11.49 -2.90 -16.94
C LEU A 128 12.57 -3.26 -15.92
N ALA A 129 12.20 -3.89 -14.81
CA ALA A 129 13.15 -4.30 -13.79
C ALA A 129 14.23 -5.24 -14.31
N GLN A 130 13.89 -6.23 -15.13
CA GLN A 130 14.88 -7.12 -15.76
C GLN A 130 15.87 -6.37 -16.67
N LYS A 131 15.48 -5.21 -17.21
CA LYS A 131 16.32 -4.41 -18.12
C LYS A 131 17.24 -3.44 -17.38
N VAL A 132 16.76 -2.84 -16.28
CA VAL A 132 17.43 -1.68 -15.66
C VAL A 132 17.99 -1.95 -14.28
N LEU A 133 17.53 -3.00 -13.59
CA LEU A 133 18.10 -3.40 -12.30
C LEU A 133 19.21 -4.43 -12.53
N THR A 134 20.24 -4.38 -11.70
CA THR A 134 21.40 -5.28 -11.78
C THR A 134 21.84 -5.74 -10.38
N GLY A 135 22.58 -6.84 -10.32
CA GLY A 135 23.18 -7.34 -9.07
C GLY A 135 22.16 -7.63 -7.98
N ASP A 136 22.45 -7.19 -6.75
CA ASP A 136 21.62 -7.44 -5.58
C ASP A 136 20.23 -6.81 -5.69
N LEU A 137 20.10 -5.64 -6.33
CA LEU A 137 18.80 -4.99 -6.53
C LEU A 137 17.87 -5.80 -7.44
N LEU A 138 18.42 -6.41 -8.50
CA LEU A 138 17.63 -7.28 -9.37
C LEU A 138 17.16 -8.54 -8.63
N LYS A 139 18.04 -9.12 -7.81
CA LYS A 139 17.71 -10.29 -6.99
C LYS A 139 16.61 -9.96 -5.97
N GLU A 140 16.77 -8.88 -5.20
CA GLU A 140 15.76 -8.40 -4.25
C GLU A 140 14.42 -8.12 -4.96
N PHE A 141 14.46 -7.55 -6.16
CA PHE A 141 13.25 -7.26 -6.93
C PHE A 141 12.53 -8.54 -7.34
N ASN A 142 13.26 -9.54 -7.83
CA ASN A 142 12.68 -10.83 -8.22
C ASN A 142 12.06 -11.57 -7.03
N GLU A 143 12.69 -11.52 -5.86
CA GLU A 143 12.12 -12.06 -4.62
C GLU A 143 10.85 -11.32 -4.22
N PHE A 144 10.85 -9.98 -4.30
CA PHE A 144 9.67 -9.16 -4.04
C PHE A 144 8.53 -9.46 -5.03
N TYR A 145 8.83 -9.56 -6.32
CA TYR A 145 7.86 -9.84 -7.37
C TYR A 145 7.24 -11.24 -7.19
N LYS A 146 8.06 -12.25 -6.89
CA LYS A 146 7.59 -13.61 -6.59
C LYS A 146 6.59 -13.64 -5.42
N LYS A 147 6.87 -12.91 -4.33
CA LYS A 147 5.94 -12.80 -3.19
C LYS A 147 4.59 -12.19 -3.58
N ILE A 148 4.59 -11.22 -4.49
CA ILE A 148 3.35 -10.64 -5.03
C ILE A 148 2.58 -11.69 -5.84
N GLU A 149 3.26 -12.43 -6.72
CA GLU A 149 2.62 -13.49 -7.52
C GLU A 149 2.04 -14.60 -6.65
N GLU A 150 2.77 -15.05 -5.64
CA GLU A 150 2.29 -16.07 -4.68
C GLU A 150 1.03 -15.58 -3.95
N LYS A 151 1.03 -14.34 -3.45
CA LYS A 151 -0.14 -13.75 -2.80
C LYS A 151 -1.34 -13.64 -3.74
N ASN A 152 -1.12 -13.23 -5.00
CA ASN A 152 -2.21 -13.12 -5.98
C ASN A 152 -2.81 -14.50 -6.27
N LYS A 153 -1.97 -15.54 -6.44
CA LYS A 153 -2.45 -16.92 -6.59
C LYS A 153 -3.26 -17.39 -5.38
N GLU A 154 -2.80 -17.08 -4.16
CA GLU A 154 -3.55 -17.42 -2.94
C GLU A 154 -4.93 -16.74 -2.92
N LEU A 155 -5.04 -15.50 -3.40
CA LEU A 155 -6.31 -14.79 -3.52
C LEU A 155 -7.21 -15.42 -4.58
N ASP A 156 -6.66 -15.80 -5.74
CA ASP A 156 -7.40 -16.47 -6.81
C ASP A 156 -7.95 -17.83 -6.31
N GLU A 157 -7.13 -18.62 -5.62
CA GLU A 157 -7.56 -19.88 -5.00
C GLU A 157 -8.65 -19.69 -3.94
N LYS A 158 -8.62 -18.59 -3.18
CA LYS A 158 -9.68 -18.24 -2.23
C LYS A 158 -10.95 -17.82 -2.95
N ALA A 159 -10.84 -17.04 -4.03
CA ALA A 159 -11.96 -16.63 -4.86
C ALA A 159 -12.66 -17.83 -5.51
N ASP A 160 -11.90 -18.85 -5.92
CA ASP A 160 -12.44 -20.08 -6.49
C ASP A 160 -13.18 -20.97 -5.47
N LYS A 161 -12.87 -20.84 -4.19
CA LYS A 161 -13.54 -21.56 -3.10
C LYS A 161 -14.78 -20.83 -2.56
N LEU A 162 -15.14 -19.68 -3.12
CA LEU A 162 -16.34 -18.93 -2.72
C LEU A 162 -17.61 -19.72 -3.07
N SER A 163 -18.66 -19.53 -2.26
CA SER A 163 -20.00 -19.98 -2.63
C SER A 163 -20.48 -19.25 -3.90
N PRO A 164 -21.44 -19.81 -4.68
CA PRO A 164 -21.93 -19.14 -5.89
C PRO A 164 -22.41 -17.70 -5.64
N GLU A 165 -23.16 -17.47 -4.55
CA GLU A 165 -23.62 -16.14 -4.14
C GLU A 165 -22.45 -15.20 -3.80
N ALA A 166 -21.46 -15.69 -3.05
CA ALA A 166 -20.29 -14.89 -2.69
C ALA A 166 -19.40 -14.59 -3.90
N LYS A 167 -19.27 -15.53 -4.85
CA LYS A 167 -18.52 -15.34 -6.10
C LYS A 167 -19.19 -14.29 -6.98
N GLU A 168 -20.51 -14.35 -7.14
CA GLU A 168 -21.28 -13.33 -7.86
C GLU A 168 -21.08 -11.93 -7.26
N ALA A 169 -21.15 -11.82 -5.93
CA ALA A 169 -20.90 -10.56 -5.24
C ALA A 169 -19.45 -10.07 -5.42
N TYR A 170 -18.47 -10.98 -5.28
CA TYR A 170 -17.05 -10.67 -5.45
C TYR A 170 -16.74 -10.14 -6.86
N ASP A 171 -17.30 -10.75 -7.90
CA ASP A 171 -17.10 -10.32 -9.28
C ASP A 171 -17.72 -8.94 -9.55
N LYS A 172 -18.93 -8.69 -9.04
CA LYS A 172 -19.59 -7.38 -9.14
C LYS A 172 -18.80 -6.28 -8.42
N ILE A 173 -18.32 -6.55 -7.20
CA ILE A 173 -17.51 -5.60 -6.44
C ILE A 173 -16.20 -5.32 -7.17
N SER A 174 -15.51 -6.37 -7.64
CA SER A 174 -14.25 -6.24 -8.40
C SER A 174 -14.44 -5.39 -9.65
N LYS A 175 -15.56 -5.56 -10.37
CA LYS A 175 -15.90 -4.72 -11.53
C LYS A 175 -16.12 -3.26 -11.14
N LEU A 176 -16.88 -2.99 -10.08
CA LEU A 176 -17.12 -1.63 -9.58
C LEU A 176 -15.82 -0.93 -9.16
N GLU A 177 -14.88 -1.68 -8.58
CA GLU A 177 -13.57 -1.13 -8.21
C GLU A 177 -12.74 -0.73 -9.44
N LYS A 178 -12.78 -1.54 -10.51
CA LYS A 178 -12.16 -1.21 -11.80
C LYS A 178 -12.78 0.05 -12.40
N GLU A 179 -14.11 0.11 -12.50
CA GLU A 179 -14.83 1.29 -13.02
C GLU A 179 -14.51 2.55 -12.21
N LYS A 180 -14.52 2.45 -10.87
CA LYS A 180 -14.12 3.56 -9.99
C LYS A 180 -12.69 4.01 -10.27
N HIS A 181 -11.76 3.08 -10.48
CA HIS A 181 -10.38 3.42 -10.80
C HIS A 181 -10.25 4.11 -12.15
N GLU A 182 -10.91 3.60 -13.20
CA GLU A 182 -10.92 4.17 -14.54
C GLU A 182 -11.47 5.59 -14.55
N ILE A 183 -12.60 5.82 -13.86
CA ILE A 183 -13.16 7.16 -13.68
C ILE A 183 -12.10 8.06 -13.05
N MET A 184 -11.57 7.69 -11.88
CA MET A 184 -10.61 8.53 -11.17
C MET A 184 -9.33 8.80 -12.00
N SER A 185 -8.80 7.79 -12.70
CA SER A 185 -7.55 7.91 -13.46
C SER A 185 -7.71 8.76 -14.74
N SER A 186 -8.91 8.77 -15.34
CA SER A 186 -9.23 9.60 -16.51
C SER A 186 -9.29 11.10 -16.20
N LEU A 187 -9.51 11.48 -14.94
CA LEU A 187 -9.60 12.88 -14.52
C LEU A 187 -8.24 13.60 -14.56
N SER A 188 -8.30 14.93 -14.64
CA SER A 188 -7.16 15.82 -14.40
C SER A 188 -6.76 15.80 -12.93
N GLU A 189 -5.50 16.13 -12.62
CA GLU A 189 -5.02 16.19 -11.22
C GLU A 189 -5.87 17.16 -10.38
N SER A 190 -6.24 18.33 -10.93
CA SER A 190 -7.11 19.31 -10.25
C SER A 190 -8.47 18.71 -9.89
N ALA A 191 -9.12 18.01 -10.82
CA ALA A 191 -10.42 17.39 -10.58
C ALA A 191 -10.34 16.26 -9.55
N GLN A 192 -9.27 15.46 -9.58
CA GLN A 192 -9.03 14.44 -8.54
C GLN A 192 -8.87 15.07 -7.15
N GLU A 193 -8.17 16.21 -7.05
CA GLU A 193 -8.00 16.94 -5.80
C GLU A 193 -9.33 17.48 -5.26
N GLU A 194 -10.16 18.11 -6.11
CA GLU A 194 -11.49 18.61 -5.72
C GLU A 194 -12.38 17.48 -5.16
N LEU A 195 -12.41 16.32 -5.84
CA LEU A 195 -13.13 15.15 -5.36
C LEU A 195 -12.57 14.61 -4.05
N PHE A 196 -11.24 14.65 -3.87
CA PHE A 196 -10.59 14.24 -2.64
C PHE A 196 -10.95 15.16 -1.45
N GLU A 197 -11.08 16.46 -1.68
CA GLU A 197 -11.54 17.38 -0.63
C GLU A 197 -13.00 17.12 -0.23
N ILE A 198 -13.88 16.80 -1.18
CA ILE A 198 -15.27 16.38 -0.87
C ILE A 198 -15.25 15.08 -0.05
N TYR A 199 -14.42 14.10 -0.45
CA TYR A 199 -14.26 12.85 0.28
C TYR A 199 -13.77 13.12 1.72
N LYS A 200 -12.76 13.97 1.91
CA LYS A 200 -12.30 14.37 3.24
C LYS A 200 -13.39 15.07 4.03
N ALA A 201 -14.18 15.95 3.44
CA ALA A 201 -15.26 16.62 4.17
C ALA A 201 -16.35 15.63 4.63
N ARG A 202 -16.62 14.60 3.81
CA ARG A 202 -17.61 13.56 4.12
C ARG A 202 -17.15 12.58 5.21
N TYR A 203 -15.87 12.22 5.22
CA TYR A 203 -15.32 11.16 6.08
C TYR A 203 -14.31 11.65 7.13
N GLY A 204 -13.89 12.91 7.06
CA GLY A 204 -13.02 13.58 8.02
C GLY A 204 -13.86 14.08 9.19
N LYS A 205 -13.46 13.69 10.42
CA LYS A 205 -13.99 14.10 11.72
C LYS A 205 -15.49 14.48 11.71
N ARG A 206 -16.38 13.55 12.12
CA ARG A 206 -17.71 13.97 12.62
C ARG A 206 -17.46 15.09 13.64
N PRO A 207 -18.26 16.18 13.66
CA PRO A 207 -18.09 17.22 14.65
C PRO A 207 -18.05 16.57 16.03
N LYS A 208 -17.01 16.87 16.81
CA LYS A 208 -16.97 16.48 18.23
C LYS A 208 -18.27 17.03 18.83
N LYS A 209 -19.07 16.19 19.48
CA LYS A 209 -20.20 16.68 20.26
C LYS A 209 -19.67 17.76 21.21
N LEU A 210 -20.27 18.94 21.14
CA LEU A 210 -20.04 20.05 22.07
C LEU A 210 -20.28 19.58 23.51
#